data_AF-A0A5A7V827-F1
#
_entry.id   AF-A0A5A7V827-F1
#
_cell.length_a   1.000
_cell.length_b   1.000
_cell.length_c   1.000
_cell.angle_alpha   90.00
_cell.angle_beta   90.00
_cell.angle_gamma   90.00
#
_symmetry.space_group_name_H-M   'P 1'
#
loop_
_entity.id
_entity.type
_entity.pdbx_description
1 polymer ?
#
loop_
_entity_poly.entity_id
_entity_poly.type
_entity_poly.pdbx_seq_one_letter_code
_entity_poly.pdbx_strand_id
1 'polypeptide(L)'
;MVEEYRNRFDKYLAPIAFLQSVVLEETFMNGLSLWLKTEVEVLEPQGSAQMMKLALKIENRERVRKECGLSSVCGSEFQYNLPKAKEGTETKAVAATASGNIRMRTVTLRGVTTVDN
;
A
#
# COMPACT_ATOMS: atom_id res chain seq x y z
N MET A 1 13.24 1.76 1.19
CA MET A 1 12.43 2.47 2.20
C MET A 1 12.41 3.95 1.87
N VAL A 2 11.35 4.68 2.20
CA VAL A 2 11.21 6.13 1.95
C VAL A 2 12.34 6.92 2.61
N GLU A 3 12.89 6.44 3.73
CA GLU A 3 13.95 7.16 4.45
C GLU A 3 15.29 7.17 3.73
N GLU A 4 15.63 6.07 3.07
CA GLU A 4 16.82 6.00 2.23
C GLU A 4 16.65 6.82 0.94
N TYR A 5 15.41 6.91 0.44
CA TYR A 5 15.09 7.81 -0.66
C TYR A 5 15.21 9.27 -0.23
N ARG A 6 14.66 9.65 0.93
CA ARG A 6 14.78 10.98 1.52
C ARG A 6 16.22 11.40 1.67
N ASN A 7 17.07 10.55 2.23
CA ASN A 7 18.48 10.87 2.44
C ASN A 7 19.21 11.13 1.11
N ARG A 8 18.85 10.41 0.05
CA ARG A 8 19.34 10.67 -1.31
C ARG A 8 18.74 11.95 -1.89
N PHE A 9 17.44 12.14 -1.74
CA PHE A 9 16.72 13.31 -2.23
C PHE A 9 17.32 14.58 -1.64
N ASP A 10 17.51 14.65 -0.32
CA ASP A 10 18.14 15.78 0.38
C ASP A 10 19.57 16.05 -0.12
N LYS A 11 20.37 15.00 -0.37
CA LYS A 11 21.73 15.12 -0.92
C LYS A 11 21.74 15.71 -2.32
N TYR A 12 20.77 15.36 -3.16
CA TYR A 12 20.70 15.82 -4.55
C TYR A 12 19.84 17.07 -4.74
N LEU A 13 19.12 17.51 -3.70
CA LEU A 13 18.23 18.67 -3.77
C LEU A 13 18.99 19.98 -3.99
N ALA A 14 20.14 20.13 -3.32
CA ALA A 14 20.94 21.36 -3.37
C ALA A 14 21.32 21.79 -4.80
N PRO A 15 21.84 20.91 -5.68
CA PRO A 15 22.14 21.29 -7.06
C PRO A 15 20.93 21.43 -7.99
N ILE A 16 19.71 21.11 -7.57
CA ILE A 16 18.50 21.21 -8.43
C ILE A 16 17.42 22.13 -7.85
N ALA A 17 17.69 22.79 -6.72
CA ALA A 17 16.75 23.67 -6.03
C ALA A 17 16.30 24.90 -6.86
N PHE A 18 16.99 25.20 -7.96
CA PHE A 18 16.64 26.28 -8.89
C PHE A 18 15.55 25.88 -9.91
N LEU A 19 15.18 24.59 -9.97
CA LEU A 19 14.13 24.10 -10.86
C LEU A 19 12.74 24.57 -10.40
N GLN A 20 11.81 24.68 -11.35
CA GLN A 20 10.41 24.95 -11.04
C GLN A 20 9.82 23.87 -10.13
N SER A 21 8.92 24.27 -9.23
CA SER A 21 8.30 23.35 -8.26
C SER A 21 7.65 22.14 -8.91
N VAL A 22 6.98 22.33 -10.05
CA VAL A 22 6.33 21.27 -10.83
C VAL A 22 7.34 20.20 -11.26
N VAL A 23 8.53 20.59 -11.70
CA VAL A 23 9.59 19.66 -12.10
C VAL A 23 10.14 18.89 -10.89
N LEU A 24 10.29 19.58 -9.76
CA LEU A 24 10.75 18.94 -8.51
C LEU A 24 9.71 17.96 -7.96
N GLU A 25 8.43 18.29 -8.03
CA GLU A 25 7.31 17.45 -7.63
C GLU A 25 7.18 16.21 -8.53
N GLU A 26 7.28 16.39 -9.85
CA GLU A 26 7.28 15.28 -10.80
C GLU A 26 8.49 14.36 -10.58
N THR A 27 9.68 14.94 -10.38
CA THR A 27 10.91 14.18 -10.07
C THR A 27 10.76 13.41 -8.76
N PHE A 28 10.13 14.02 -7.75
CA PHE A 28 9.84 13.36 -6.48
C PHE A 28 8.92 12.15 -6.68
N MET A 29 7.76 12.37 -7.32
CA MET A 29 6.80 11.32 -7.63
C MET A 29 7.43 10.21 -8.46
N ASN A 30 8.31 10.54 -9.41
CA ASN A 30 9.02 9.56 -10.24
C ASN A 30 9.93 8.62 -9.44
N GLY A 31 10.48 9.10 -8.32
CA GLY A 31 11.32 8.30 -7.42
C GLY A 31 10.57 7.35 -6.49
N LEU A 32 9.25 7.47 -6.36
CA LEU A 32 8.43 6.61 -5.50
C LEU A 32 8.09 5.28 -6.18
N SER A 33 7.85 4.23 -5.38
CA SER A 33 7.27 2.99 -5.87
C SER A 33 5.81 3.19 -6.31
N LEU A 34 5.34 2.44 -7.31
CA LEU A 34 4.01 2.61 -7.92
C LEU A 34 2.86 2.68 -6.90
N TRP A 35 2.82 1.76 -5.92
CA TRP A 35 1.76 1.73 -4.90
C TRP A 35 1.78 2.96 -3.99
N LEU A 36 2.96 3.53 -3.76
CA LEU A 36 3.12 4.75 -2.96
C LEU A 36 2.72 5.97 -3.79
N LYS A 37 3.04 5.99 -5.10
CA LYS A 37 2.60 7.05 -6.01
C LYS A 37 1.07 7.16 -6.00
N THR A 38 0.36 6.05 -6.17
CA THR A 38 -1.11 6.06 -6.21
C THR A 38 -1.73 6.56 -4.91
N GLU A 39 -1.23 6.12 -3.75
CA GLU A 39 -1.73 6.60 -2.45
C GLU A 39 -1.37 8.07 -2.18
N VAL A 40 -0.20 8.53 -2.62
CA VAL A 40 0.21 9.93 -2.49
C VAL A 40 -0.64 10.82 -3.40
N GLU A 41 -0.90 10.40 -4.64
CA GLU A 41 -1.69 11.15 -5.63
C GLU A 41 -3.15 11.32 -5.20
N VAL A 42 -3.77 10.28 -4.64
CA VAL A 42 -5.15 10.33 -4.11
C VAL A 42 -5.36 11.40 -3.04
N LEU A 43 -4.30 11.78 -2.33
CA LEU A 43 -4.35 12.75 -1.24
C LEU A 43 -3.93 14.16 -1.66
N GLU A 44 -3.65 14.36 -2.95
CA GLU A 44 -3.38 15.66 -3.60
C GLU A 44 -2.46 16.60 -2.77
N PRO A 45 -1.25 16.15 -2.38
CA PRO A 45 -0.33 16.97 -1.59
C PRO A 45 0.19 18.16 -2.39
N GLN A 46 0.36 19.29 -1.71
CA GLN A 46 0.94 20.49 -2.30
C GLN A 46 2.44 20.56 -2.01
N GLY A 47 3.25 20.35 -3.04
CA GLY A 47 4.70 20.43 -2.95
C GLY A 47 5.40 19.17 -2.43
N SER A 48 6.67 19.04 -2.77
CA SER A 48 7.51 17.87 -2.46
C SER A 48 7.63 17.58 -0.96
N ALA A 49 7.63 18.61 -0.10
CA ALA A 49 7.68 18.43 1.35
C ALA A 49 6.42 17.71 1.90
N GLN A 50 5.24 18.06 1.39
CA GLN A 50 3.99 17.37 1.76
C GLN A 50 3.98 15.95 1.21
N MET A 51 4.40 15.77 -0.06
CA MET A 51 4.53 14.45 -0.68
C MET A 51 5.45 13.53 0.14
N MET A 52 6.61 14.02 0.59
CA MET A 52 7.55 13.30 1.44
C MET A 52 6.92 12.87 2.77
N LYS A 53 6.33 13.81 3.49
CA LYS A 53 5.68 13.53 4.78
C LYS A 53 4.58 12.49 4.62
N LEU A 54 3.84 12.57 3.52
CA LEU A 54 2.74 11.66 3.25
C LEU A 54 3.22 10.27 2.85
N ALA A 55 4.18 10.18 1.93
CA ALA A 55 4.87 8.96 1.53
C ALA A 55 5.39 8.18 2.76
N LEU A 56 6.05 8.87 3.67
CA LEU A 56 6.56 8.29 4.91
C LEU A 56 5.44 7.77 5.82
N LYS A 57 4.37 8.56 5.98
CA LYS A 57 3.20 8.17 6.80
C LYS A 57 2.51 6.91 6.22
N ILE A 58 2.38 6.82 4.90
CA ILE A 58 1.79 5.66 4.22
C ILE A 58 2.68 4.42 4.38
N GLU A 59 4.00 4.55 4.18
CA GLU A 59 4.94 3.44 4.36
C GLU A 59 4.93 2.92 5.81
N ASN A 60 4.95 3.83 6.79
CA ASN A 60 4.90 3.46 8.20
C ASN A 60 3.56 2.79 8.58
N ARG A 61 2.44 3.27 8.04
CA ARG A 61 1.13 2.63 8.22
C ARG A 61 1.14 1.19 7.71
N GLU A 62 1.73 0.96 6.55
CA GLU A 62 1.81 -0.37 5.95
C GLU A 62 2.76 -1.29 6.73
N ARG A 63 3.86 -0.76 7.26
CA ARG A 63 4.77 -1.51 8.15
C ARG A 63 4.05 -1.99 9.41
N VAL A 64 3.33 -1.10 10.10
CA VAL A 64 2.56 -1.44 11.30
C VAL A 64 1.47 -2.48 10.99
N ARG A 65 0.76 -2.35 9.85
CA ARG A 65 -0.22 -3.37 9.43
C ARG A 65 0.41 -4.75 9.28
N LYS A 66 1.56 -4.83 8.60
CA LYS A 66 2.29 -6.08 8.40
C LYS A 66 2.79 -6.68 9.71
N GLU A 67 3.30 -5.85 10.63
CA GLU A 67 3.70 -6.28 11.98
C GLU A 67 2.52 -6.82 12.79
N CYS A 68 1.32 -6.28 12.60
CA CYS A 68 0.07 -6.80 13.18
C CYS A 68 -0.53 -8.01 12.44
N GLY A 69 0.14 -8.55 11.41
CA GLY A 69 -0.35 -9.68 10.61
C GLY A 69 -1.51 -9.35 9.67
N LEU A 70 -1.79 -8.05 9.43
CA LEU A 70 -2.82 -7.59 8.51
C LEU A 70 -2.19 -7.39 7.12
N SER A 71 -2.63 -8.16 6.12
CA SER A 71 -2.24 -7.94 4.73
C SER A 71 -3.13 -6.87 4.10
N SER A 72 -2.53 -5.86 3.46
CA SER A 72 -3.32 -4.94 2.62
C SER A 72 -3.78 -5.64 1.34
N VAL A 73 -5.02 -5.39 0.92
CA VAL A 73 -5.58 -5.88 -0.36
C VAL A 73 -4.82 -5.29 -1.56
N CYS A 74 -4.18 -4.13 -1.37
CA CYS A 74 -3.41 -3.44 -2.41
C CYS A 74 -2.03 -4.09 -2.69
N GLY A 75 -1.65 -5.11 -1.91
CA GLY A 75 -0.32 -5.71 -1.92
C GLY A 75 -0.23 -7.15 -2.44
N SER A 76 -1.29 -7.72 -3.02
CA SER A 76 -1.18 -9.02 -3.69
C SER A 76 -0.45 -8.84 -5.03
N GLU A 77 0.88 -8.92 -4.97
CA GLU A 77 1.75 -9.28 -6.10
C GLU A 77 1.40 -8.68 -7.46
N PHE A 78 1.76 -7.42 -7.71
CA PHE A 78 2.20 -7.07 -9.06
C PHE A 78 3.61 -7.63 -9.26
N GLN A 79 3.72 -8.96 -9.29
CA GLN A 79 4.83 -9.60 -9.97
C GLN A 79 4.73 -9.15 -11.43
N TYR A 80 5.68 -8.34 -11.87
CA TYR A 80 5.92 -8.13 -13.29
C TYR A 80 6.35 -9.47 -13.87
N ASN A 81 5.39 -10.31 -14.24
CA ASN A 81 5.64 -11.37 -15.20
C ASN A 81 5.82 -10.66 -16.55
N LEU A 82 7.05 -10.21 -16.81
CA LEU A 82 7.47 -9.86 -18.15
C LEU A 82 7.20 -11.10 -19.02
N PRO A 83 6.37 -11.03 -20.07
CA PRO A 83 6.08 -12.20 -20.88
C PRO A 83 7.38 -12.61 -21.58
N LYS A 84 8.05 -13.64 -21.07
CA LYS A 84 8.96 -14.42 -21.90
C LYS A 84 8.06 -15.22 -22.83
N ALA A 85 7.91 -14.74 -24.06
CA ALA A 85 7.47 -15.57 -25.15
C ALA A 85 8.37 -16.81 -25.19
N LYS A 86 7.80 -18.02 -25.04
CA LYS A 86 7.92 -19.19 -25.94
C LYS A 86 7.03 -20.33 -25.43
N GLU A 87 6.15 -20.76 -26.34
CA GLU A 87 5.48 -22.05 -26.56
C GLU A 87 5.61 -23.19 -25.51
N GLY A 88 4.48 -23.85 -25.21
CA GLY A 88 4.47 -25.24 -24.73
C GLY A 88 3.39 -25.58 -23.69
N THR A 89 2.32 -26.20 -24.16
CA THR A 89 1.30 -27.07 -23.53
C THR A 89 1.48 -27.51 -22.06
N GLU A 90 0.46 -27.28 -21.22
CA GLU A 90 -0.33 -28.27 -20.43
C GLU A 90 -0.95 -27.68 -19.16
N THR A 91 -2.27 -27.83 -19.05
CA THR A 91 -3.13 -27.50 -17.89
C THR A 91 -2.88 -28.40 -16.69
N LYS A 92 -2.73 -27.83 -15.48
CA LYS A 92 -3.20 -28.47 -14.22
C LYS A 92 -3.40 -27.49 -13.06
N ALA A 93 -4.66 -27.49 -12.58
CA ALA A 93 -5.23 -27.19 -11.26
C ALA A 93 -4.54 -26.17 -10.32
N VAL A 94 -5.26 -25.08 -10.09
CA VAL A 94 -5.05 -24.05 -9.05
C VAL A 94 -5.29 -24.65 -7.66
N ALA A 95 -4.26 -24.66 -6.81
CA ALA A 95 -4.43 -24.79 -5.36
C ALA A 95 -4.65 -23.39 -4.78
N ALA A 96 -5.90 -23.05 -4.52
CA ALA A 96 -6.28 -21.82 -3.82
C ALA A 96 -5.89 -21.95 -2.34
N THR A 97 -4.94 -21.13 -1.90
CA THR A 97 -4.59 -20.98 -0.48
C THR A 97 -5.69 -20.18 0.23
N ALA A 98 -6.50 -20.93 0.98
CA ALA A 98 -7.31 -20.54 2.14
C ALA A 98 -7.69 -19.04 2.24
N SER A 99 -8.78 -18.67 1.57
CA SER A 99 -9.63 -17.54 1.93
C SER A 99 -10.12 -17.72 3.37
N GLY A 100 -9.57 -16.93 4.30
CA GLY A 100 -9.98 -16.88 5.70
C GLY A 100 -11.46 -16.58 5.85
N ASN A 101 -12.25 -17.62 6.03
CA ASN A 101 -13.68 -17.58 6.28
C ASN A 101 -13.92 -17.29 7.77
N ILE A 102 -13.95 -16.00 8.13
CA ILE A 102 -14.44 -15.58 9.44
C ILE A 102 -15.95 -15.81 9.47
N ARG A 103 -16.36 -16.95 10.02
CA ARG A 103 -17.77 -17.29 10.22
C ARG A 103 -18.36 -16.42 11.32
N MET A 104 -19.16 -15.44 10.93
CA MET A 104 -20.01 -14.66 11.84
C MET A 104 -20.92 -15.61 12.64
N ARG A 105 -20.88 -15.55 13.98
CA ARG A 105 -21.73 -16.39 14.84
C ARG A 105 -22.92 -15.57 15.32
N THR A 106 -24.14 -16.01 14.99
CA THR A 106 -25.38 -15.45 15.51
C THR A 106 -25.61 -15.93 16.94
N VAL A 107 -25.90 -15.00 17.86
CA VAL A 107 -26.34 -15.31 19.23
C VAL A 107 -27.84 -15.11 19.33
N THR A 108 -28.54 -16.11 19.87
CA THR A 108 -29.98 -16.01 20.15
C THR A 108 -30.16 -15.63 21.62
N LEU A 109 -30.79 -14.49 21.88
CA LEU A 109 -31.13 -14.03 23.24
C LEU A 109 -32.47 -14.64 23.65
N ARG A 110 -32.50 -15.38 24.76
CA ARG A 110 -33.72 -15.92 25.36
C ARG A 110 -34.23 -14.91 26.40
N GLY A 111 -35.41 -14.35 26.19
CA GLY A 111 -36.03 -13.40 27.11
C GLY A 111 -36.38 -14.05 28.46
N VAL A 112 -36.09 -13.36 29.55
CA VAL A 112 -36.57 -13.69 30.89
C VAL A 112 -38.01 -13.20 31.00
N THR A 113 -38.96 -14.12 31.18
CA THR A 113 -40.31 -13.76 31.65
C THR A 113 -40.23 -13.59 33.16
N THR A 114 -40.35 -12.36 33.64
CA THR A 114 -40.72 -12.07 35.03
C THR A 114 -42.14 -12.60 35.24
N VAL A 115 -42.27 -13.69 35.98
CA VAL A 115 -43.54 -14.11 36.58
C VAL A 115 -43.60 -13.42 37.94
N ASP A 116 -44.39 -12.35 38.01
CA ASP A 116 -44.85 -11.78 39.26
C ASP A 116 -45.91 -12.70 39.87
N ASN A 117 -45.77 -12.99 41.16
CA ASN A 117 -46.82 -13.46 42.06
C ASN A 117 -46.58 -12.87 43.44
#